data_AF-A0A2G8KWN0-F1
#
_entry.id   AF-A0A2G8KWN0-F1
#
_cell.length_a   1.000
_cell.length_b   1.000
_cell.length_c   1.000
_cell.angle_alpha   90.00
_cell.angle_beta   90.00
_cell.angle_gamma   90.00
#
_symmetry.space_group_name_H-M   'P 1'
#
loop_
_entity.id
_entity.type
_entity.pdbx_description
1 polymer ?
#
loop_
_entity_poly.entity_id
_entity_poly.type
_entity_poly.pdbx_seq_one_letter_code
_entity_poly.pdbx_strand_id
1 'polypeptide(L)'
;MVRDYIEENLVEFAEKNPQIVLYVTPHSKYQSPKIVAEYLYGSISKVDVVKQEREEIAKAMELLRTQSGQEDLKTIRPWRTNNPSMQGIWHPFLHKPQEINLDTFPNDKPTKRAHYQRHEILQNMSQDLQEELKQLKVKSSQAKRKESENNV
;
A
#
# COMPACT_ATOMS: atom_id res chain seq x y z
N MET A 1 23.94 33.47 16.98
CA MET A 1 25.03 32.55 17.34
C MET A 1 24.53 31.55 18.39
N VAL A 2 25.32 30.51 18.75
CA VAL A 2 24.91 29.47 19.73
C VAL A 2 24.59 30.04 21.11
N ARG A 3 25.35 31.04 21.57
CA ARG A 3 25.09 31.73 22.84
C ARG A 3 23.71 32.39 22.86
N ASP A 4 23.38 33.14 21.81
CA ASP A 4 22.08 33.81 21.67
C ASP A 4 20.91 32.81 21.72
N TYR A 5 21.10 31.61 21.15
CA TYR A 5 20.09 30.53 21.24
C TYR A 5 19.92 30.01 22.68
N ILE A 6 21.02 29.86 23.43
CA ILE A 6 21.00 29.43 24.83
C ILE A 6 20.28 30.46 25.71
N GLU A 7 20.51 31.74 25.46
CA GLU A 7 19.97 32.83 26.28
C GLU A 7 18.47 33.06 26.02
N GLU A 8 18.01 32.96 24.76
CA GLU A 8 16.63 33.32 24.41
C GLU A 8 15.69 32.11 24.22
N ASN A 9 16.13 31.04 23.56
CA ASN A 9 15.22 29.99 23.08
C ASN A 9 15.34 28.65 23.82
N LEU A 10 16.49 28.35 24.42
CA LEU A 10 16.74 27.04 25.01
C LEU A 10 15.81 26.72 26.18
N VAL A 11 15.53 27.72 27.03
CA VAL A 11 14.63 27.54 28.19
C VAL A 11 13.20 27.27 27.72
N GLU A 12 12.71 28.04 26.76
CA GLU A 12 11.38 27.83 26.15
C GLU A 12 11.27 26.44 25.50
N PHE A 13 12.34 25.99 24.81
CA PHE A 13 12.38 24.66 24.22
C PHE A 13 12.32 23.54 25.28
N ALA A 14 12.99 23.73 26.42
CA ALA A 14 12.96 22.78 27.53
C ALA A 14 11.57 22.70 28.19
N GLU A 15 10.92 23.85 28.38
CA GLU A 15 9.55 23.92 28.93
C GLU A 15 8.53 23.23 28.02
N LYS A 16 8.68 23.36 26.69
CA LYS A 16 7.82 22.68 25.71
C LYS A 16 8.06 21.17 25.64
N ASN A 17 9.26 20.71 25.99
CA ASN A 17 9.66 19.31 25.86
C ASN A 17 10.25 18.77 27.18
N PRO A 18 9.44 18.66 28.25
CA PRO A 18 9.92 18.22 29.57
C PRO A 18 10.45 16.77 29.58
N GLN A 19 10.16 15.97 28.55
CA GLN A 19 10.68 14.62 28.38
C GLN A 19 12.14 14.55 27.92
N ILE A 20 12.74 15.68 27.52
CA ILE A 20 14.12 15.74 27.02
C ILE A 20 15.00 16.36 28.09
N VAL A 21 16.10 15.66 28.43
CA VAL A 21 17.12 16.20 29.33
C VAL A 21 18.16 16.94 28.49
N LEU A 22 18.39 18.22 28.82
CA LEU A 22 19.34 19.08 28.12
C LEU A 22 20.54 19.38 29.00
N TYR A 23 21.74 19.16 28.47
CA TYR A 23 22.99 19.52 29.11
C TYR A 23 23.70 20.60 28.31
N VAL A 24 24.04 21.71 28.97
CA VAL A 24 24.85 22.78 28.38
C VAL A 24 26.23 22.72 29.01
N THR A 25 27.18 22.15 28.26
CA THR A 25 28.57 22.04 28.70
C THR A 25 29.44 23.04 27.95
N PRO A 26 30.08 24.00 28.64
CA PRO A 26 31.04 24.88 27.99
C PRO A 26 32.26 24.06 27.54
N HIS A 27 32.62 24.18 26.27
CA HIS A 27 33.78 23.50 25.70
C HIS A 27 34.96 24.46 25.53
N SER A 28 36.16 23.87 25.38
CA SER A 28 37.38 24.62 25.10
C SER A 28 37.28 25.42 23.80
N LYS A 29 37.98 26.55 23.73
CA LYS A 29 37.96 27.52 22.63
C LYS A 29 38.26 26.92 21.24
N TYR A 30 38.97 25.80 21.19
CA TYR A 30 39.41 25.15 19.96
C TYR A 30 38.42 24.12 19.41
N GLN A 31 37.31 23.87 20.11
CA GLN A 31 36.30 22.93 19.68
C GLN A 31 35.10 23.66 19.08
N SER A 32 34.76 23.29 17.85
CA SER A 32 33.53 23.71 17.19
C SER A 32 32.31 23.31 18.04
N PRO A 33 31.33 24.21 18.26
CA PRO A 33 30.11 23.87 18.97
C PRO A 33 29.33 22.81 18.20
N LYS A 34 28.82 21.82 18.93
CA LYS A 34 28.04 20.70 18.38
C LYS A 34 26.82 20.47 19.25
N ILE A 35 25.73 20.08 18.63
CA ILE A 35 24.59 19.51 19.31
C ILE A 35 24.73 17.99 19.23
N VAL A 36 24.62 17.33 20.37
CA VAL A 36 24.67 15.88 20.49
C VAL A 36 23.32 15.42 21.02
N ALA A 37 22.59 14.65 20.21
CA ALA A 37 21.33 14.05 20.60
C ALA A 37 21.56 12.55 20.84
N GLU A 38 21.26 12.10 22.05
CA GLU A 38 21.25 10.69 22.41
C GLU A 38 19.81 10.20 22.45
N TYR A 39 19.52 9.12 21.72
CA TYR A 39 18.18 8.57 21.61
C TYR A 39 18.00 7.35 22.51
N LEU A 40 16.76 7.00 22.81
CA LEU A 40 16.41 5.82 23.61
C LEU A 40 16.95 4.51 23.01
N TYR A 41 17.10 4.46 21.68
CA TYR A 41 17.69 3.31 20.97
C TYR A 41 19.19 3.13 21.25
N GLY A 42 19.85 4.12 21.87
CA GLY A 42 21.30 4.16 22.11
C GLY A 42 22.09 4.77 20.94
N SER A 43 21.42 5.23 19.89
CA SER A 43 22.05 5.96 18.80
C SER A 43 22.37 7.39 19.20
N ILE A 44 23.39 7.96 18.56
CA ILE A 44 23.88 9.30 18.82
C ILE A 44 23.94 10.06 17.50
N SER A 45 23.18 11.15 17.39
CA SER A 45 23.25 12.07 16.25
C SER A 45 24.03 13.32 16.65
N LYS A 46 24.97 13.74 15.79
CA LYS A 46 25.83 14.90 16.04
C LYS A 46 25.66 15.89 14.91
N VAL A 47 25.32 17.13 15.26
CA VAL A 47 25.18 18.23 14.31
C VAL A 47 26.14 19.34 14.69
N ASP A 48 27.02 19.69 13.76
CA ASP A 48 27.94 20.82 13.92
C ASP A 48 27.20 22.13 13.64
N VAL A 49 27.17 23.03 14.61
CA VAL A 49 26.43 24.31 14.55
C VAL A 49 27.35 25.52 14.43
N VAL A 50 28.48 25.32 13.75
CA VAL A 50 29.51 26.35 13.56
C VAL A 50 28.98 27.47 12.69
N LYS A 51 29.07 28.72 13.17
CA LYS A 51 28.65 29.93 12.43
C LYS A 51 27.18 29.93 11.98
N GLN A 52 26.33 29.12 12.61
CA GLN A 52 24.90 29.11 12.32
C GLN A 52 24.17 30.25 13.05
N GLU A 53 23.11 30.73 12.41
CA GLU A 53 22.20 31.69 13.01
C GLU A 53 21.31 30.99 14.07
N ARG A 54 20.76 31.77 15.00
CA ARG A 54 19.85 31.29 16.04
C ARG A 54 18.68 30.49 15.47
N GLU A 55 18.07 30.95 14.38
CA GLU A 55 16.95 30.27 13.74
C GLU A 55 17.34 28.93 13.11
N GLU A 56 18.55 28.84 12.54
CA GLU A 56 19.08 27.59 11.97
C GLU A 56 19.34 26.57 13.07
N ILE A 57 19.87 27.02 14.21
CA ILE A 57 20.07 26.18 15.40
C ILE A 57 18.71 25.67 15.93
N ALA A 58 17.69 26.54 15.97
CA ALA A 58 16.34 26.13 16.35
C ALA A 58 15.78 25.04 15.41
N LYS A 59 15.98 25.18 14.09
CA LYS A 59 15.60 24.16 13.11
C LYS A 59 16.37 22.85 13.31
N ALA A 60 17.67 22.92 13.61
CA ALA A 60 18.50 21.75 13.90
C ALA A 60 18.03 21.03 15.19
N MET A 61 17.68 21.77 16.24
CA MET A 61 17.12 21.21 17.48
C MET A 61 15.77 20.52 17.23
N GLU A 62 14.87 21.15 16.48
CA GLU A 62 13.58 20.56 16.11
C GLU A 62 13.72 19.33 15.22
N LEU A 63 14.69 19.34 14.29
CA LEU A 63 15.03 18.18 13.47
C LEU A 63 15.45 17.00 14.36
N LEU A 64 16.42 17.22 15.25
CA LEU A 64 16.94 16.20 16.15
C LEU A 64 15.84 15.65 17.09
N ARG A 65 14.94 16.52 17.56
CA ARG A 65 13.80 16.15 18.38
C ARG A 65 12.79 15.26 17.63
N THR A 66 12.55 15.53 16.36
CA THR A 66 11.54 14.84 15.56
C THR A 66 12.05 13.51 14.99
N GLN A 67 13.36 13.33 14.90
CA GLN A 67 13.98 12.09 14.47
C GLN A 67 13.77 10.95 15.47
N SER A 68 13.66 9.71 14.96
CA SER A 68 13.53 8.50 15.79
C SER A 68 14.86 7.99 16.34
N GLY A 69 15.99 8.52 15.84
CA GLY A 69 17.33 8.01 16.12
C GLY A 69 17.69 6.75 15.33
N GLN A 70 16.86 6.27 14.42
CA GLN A 70 17.26 5.20 13.50
C GLN A 70 18.29 5.71 12.49
N GLU A 71 19.14 4.82 11.99
CA GLU A 71 20.15 5.17 10.99
C GLU A 71 19.48 5.63 9.68
N ASP A 72 19.97 6.72 9.11
CA ASP A 72 19.48 7.30 7.85
C ASP A 72 19.95 6.46 6.65
N LEU A 73 19.35 5.28 6.52
CA LEU A 73 19.56 4.38 5.39
C LEU A 73 18.50 4.60 4.31
N LYS A 74 18.85 4.27 3.07
CA LYS A 74 17.89 4.30 1.96
C LYS A 74 16.73 3.35 2.25
N THR A 75 15.55 3.93 2.47
CA THR A 75 14.32 3.16 2.62
C THR A 75 13.90 2.58 1.26
N ILE A 76 13.78 1.25 1.17
CA ILE A 76 13.40 0.55 -0.06
C ILE A 76 11.89 0.69 -0.34
N ARG A 77 11.07 0.60 0.72
CA ARG A 77 9.60 0.67 0.62
C ARG A 77 9.09 1.75 1.58
N PRO A 78 8.26 2.70 1.12
CA PRO A 78 7.82 3.80 1.98
C PRO A 78 6.74 3.41 2.99
N TRP A 79 6.28 2.15 2.98
CA TRP A 79 5.34 1.60 3.94
C TRP A 79 5.86 0.28 4.52
N ARG A 80 5.47 0.00 5.77
CA ARG A 80 5.73 -1.27 6.44
C ARG A 80 4.47 -1.69 7.19
N THR A 81 4.07 -2.94 7.03
CA THR A 81 3.00 -3.57 7.82
C THR A 81 3.46 -4.95 8.26
N ASN A 82 3.16 -5.32 9.50
CA ASN A 82 3.39 -6.68 9.98
C ASN A 82 2.32 -7.66 9.45
N ASN A 83 1.15 -7.12 9.07
CA ASN A 83 0.00 -7.89 8.60
C ASN A 83 -0.36 -7.43 7.18
N PRO A 84 0.25 -8.00 6.13
CA PRO A 84 0.05 -7.55 4.75
C PRO A 84 -1.28 -7.97 4.12
N SER A 85 -1.92 -9.03 4.61
CA SER A 85 -3.20 -9.52 4.10
C SER A 85 -4.14 -9.93 5.24
N MET A 86 -5.43 -9.67 5.06
CA MET A 86 -6.50 -10.06 6.00
C MET A 86 -7.16 -11.39 5.63
N GLN A 87 -7.29 -11.71 4.34
CA GLN A 87 -8.00 -12.90 3.85
C GLN A 87 -7.06 -14.08 3.53
N GLY A 88 -5.74 -13.83 3.57
CA GLY A 88 -4.72 -14.81 3.22
C GLY A 88 -3.77 -14.30 2.13
N ILE A 89 -2.54 -14.81 2.14
CA ILE A 89 -1.55 -14.50 1.09
C ILE A 89 -1.86 -15.36 -0.13
N TRP A 90 -1.68 -14.81 -1.32
CA TRP A 90 -1.82 -15.59 -2.55
C TRP A 90 -0.83 -16.76 -2.57
N HIS A 91 -1.31 -17.94 -2.93
CA HIS A 91 -0.49 -19.10 -3.20
C HIS A 91 -0.93 -19.77 -4.50
N PRO A 92 -0.06 -20.56 -5.17
CA PRO A 92 -0.36 -21.15 -6.49
C PRO A 92 -1.60 -22.06 -6.55
N PHE A 93 -2.11 -22.50 -5.40
CA PHE A 93 -3.29 -23.37 -5.28
C PHE A 93 -4.59 -22.61 -4.94
N LEU A 94 -4.53 -21.30 -4.69
CA LEU A 94 -5.68 -20.52 -4.20
C LEU A 94 -6.88 -20.61 -5.14
N HIS A 95 -6.63 -20.60 -6.46
CA HIS A 95 -7.67 -20.70 -7.48
C HIS A 95 -7.59 -22.01 -8.27
N LYS A 96 -7.03 -23.07 -7.67
CA LYS A 96 -6.99 -24.40 -8.31
C LYS A 96 -8.19 -25.24 -7.88
N PRO A 97 -8.77 -26.04 -8.80
CA PRO A 97 -9.85 -26.93 -8.44
C PRO A 97 -9.34 -28.01 -7.47
N GLN A 98 -10.15 -28.31 -6.46
CA GLN A 98 -9.81 -29.28 -5.41
C GLN A 98 -9.68 -30.72 -5.95
N GLU A 99 -10.29 -31.00 -7.11
CA GLU A 99 -10.24 -32.30 -7.78
C GLU A 99 -8.80 -32.79 -8.06
N ILE A 100 -7.87 -31.87 -8.28
CA ILE A 100 -6.46 -32.19 -8.55
C ILE A 100 -5.83 -32.98 -7.40
N ASN A 101 -6.33 -32.83 -6.17
CA ASN A 101 -5.81 -33.53 -5.00
C ASN A 101 -6.20 -35.03 -4.97
N LEU A 102 -7.24 -35.42 -5.69
CA LEU A 102 -7.75 -36.79 -5.74
C LEU A 102 -7.15 -37.60 -6.91
N ASP A 103 -6.58 -36.91 -7.90
CA ASP A 103 -6.04 -37.54 -9.10
C ASP A 103 -4.66 -38.19 -8.81
N THR A 104 -4.47 -39.45 -9.25
CA THR A 104 -3.16 -40.12 -9.20
C THR A 104 -2.34 -39.75 -10.43
N PHE A 105 -1.14 -39.21 -10.22
CA PHE A 105 -0.24 -38.84 -11.32
C PHE A 105 0.67 -40.02 -11.72
N PRO A 106 1.00 -40.18 -13.02
CA PRO A 106 0.62 -39.35 -14.18
C PRO A 106 -0.80 -39.62 -14.71
N ASN A 107 -1.54 -38.55 -15.01
CA ASN A 107 -2.90 -38.62 -15.58
C ASN A 107 -2.86 -38.03 -17.02
N ASP A 108 -3.69 -38.55 -17.92
CA ASP A 108 -3.78 -38.15 -19.34
C ASP A 108 -4.03 -36.64 -19.53
N LYS A 109 -4.59 -35.96 -18.51
CA LYS A 109 -4.80 -34.50 -18.48
C LYS A 109 -4.09 -33.87 -17.27
N PRO A 110 -2.77 -33.60 -17.36
CA PRO A 110 -1.96 -33.16 -16.21
C PRO A 110 -2.29 -31.74 -15.71
N THR A 111 -3.00 -30.93 -16.51
CA THR A 111 -3.50 -29.62 -16.09
C THR A 111 -4.98 -29.50 -16.42
N LYS A 112 -5.85 -29.72 -15.42
CA LYS A 112 -7.22 -29.19 -15.46
C LYS A 112 -7.10 -27.67 -15.37
N ARG A 113 -6.97 -26.98 -16.51
CA ARG A 113 -7.14 -25.52 -16.55
C ARG A 113 -8.53 -25.26 -15.99
N ALA A 114 -8.65 -24.39 -14.99
CA ALA A 114 -9.96 -23.91 -14.56
C ALA A 114 -10.62 -23.31 -15.80
N HIS A 115 -11.52 -24.07 -16.42
CA HIS A 115 -12.34 -23.57 -17.50
C HIS A 115 -13.25 -22.54 -16.86
N TYR A 116 -12.87 -21.26 -16.93
CA TYR A 116 -13.85 -20.20 -16.80
C TYR A 116 -14.83 -20.42 -17.94
N GLN A 117 -15.99 -21.00 -17.63
CA GLN A 117 -17.02 -21.37 -18.61
C GLN A 117 -17.62 -20.09 -19.22
N ARG A 118 -16.89 -19.46 -20.15
CA ARG A 118 -17.46 -18.44 -21.04
C ARG A 118 -18.21 -19.08 -22.20
N HIS A 119 -17.89 -20.34 -22.54
CA HIS A 119 -18.39 -20.99 -23.75
C HIS A 119 -19.79 -21.60 -23.59
N GLU A 120 -20.11 -22.17 -22.43
CA GLU A 120 -21.40 -22.83 -22.19
C GLU A 120 -22.56 -21.83 -22.16
N ILE A 121 -22.39 -20.66 -21.53
CA ILE A 121 -23.41 -19.59 -21.50
C ILE A 121 -23.70 -19.08 -22.92
N LEU A 122 -22.67 -18.92 -23.76
CA LEU A 122 -22.84 -18.43 -25.14
C LEU A 122 -23.54 -19.46 -26.04
N GLN A 123 -23.32 -20.76 -25.83
CA GLN A 123 -24.00 -21.80 -26.59
C GLN A 123 -25.50 -21.81 -26.29
N ASN A 124 -25.88 -21.71 -25.01
CA ASN A 124 -27.28 -21.66 -24.60
C ASN A 124 -27.99 -20.42 -25.17
N MET A 125 -27.35 -19.23 -25.10
CA MET A 125 -27.93 -18.02 -25.72
C MET A 125 -28.11 -18.14 -27.23
N SER A 126 -27.24 -18.88 -27.94
CA SER A 126 -27.38 -19.08 -29.38
C SER A 126 -28.59 -19.97 -29.72
N GLN A 127 -28.91 -20.94 -28.87
CA GLN A 127 -30.05 -21.84 -29.05
C GLN A 127 -31.36 -21.09 -28.78
N ASP A 128 -31.39 -20.30 -27.70
CA ASP A 128 -32.55 -19.47 -27.33
C ASP A 128 -32.91 -18.46 -28.45
N LEU A 129 -31.91 -17.77 -29.02
CA LEU A 129 -32.11 -16.86 -30.16
C LEU A 129 -32.64 -17.57 -31.41
N GLN A 130 -32.20 -18.81 -31.68
CA GLN A 130 -32.70 -19.59 -32.81
C GLN A 130 -34.16 -20.03 -32.59
N GLU A 131 -34.55 -20.32 -31.36
CA GLU A 131 -35.93 -20.66 -31.00
C GLU A 131 -36.86 -19.45 -31.14
N GLU A 132 -36.44 -18.27 -30.69
CA GLU A 132 -37.20 -17.02 -30.89
C GLU A 132 -37.45 -16.71 -32.38
N LEU A 133 -36.40 -16.83 -33.22
CA LEU A 133 -36.54 -16.64 -34.66
C LEU A 133 -37.50 -17.64 -35.30
N LYS A 134 -37.51 -18.90 -34.85
CA LYS A 134 -38.47 -19.92 -35.30
C LYS A 134 -39.90 -19.53 -34.92
N GLN A 135 -40.12 -19.09 -33.69
CA GLN A 135 -41.44 -18.67 -33.20
C GLN A 135 -41.98 -17.45 -33.98
N LEU A 136 -41.12 -16.47 -34.28
CA LEU A 136 -41.50 -15.30 -35.10
C LEU A 136 -41.91 -15.69 -36.53
N LYS A 137 -41.21 -16.65 -37.14
CA LYS A 137 -41.57 -17.19 -38.47
C LYS A 137 -42.92 -17.92 -38.46
N VAL A 138 -43.21 -18.67 -37.40
CA VAL A 138 -44.52 -19.33 -37.23
C VAL A 138 -45.64 -18.30 -37.05
N LYS A 139 -45.44 -17.29 -36.19
CA LYS A 139 -46.41 -16.21 -35.96
C LYS A 139 -46.71 -15.42 -37.23
N SER A 140 -45.68 -15.05 -37.99
CA SER A 140 -45.85 -14.32 -39.27
C SER A 140 -46.56 -15.18 -40.33
N SER A 141 -46.32 -16.49 -40.35
CA SER A 141 -47.01 -17.43 -41.25
C SER A 141 -48.49 -17.61 -40.87
N GLN A 142 -48.81 -17.63 -39.57
CA GLN A 142 -50.19 -17.65 -39.07
C GLN A 142 -50.93 -16.33 -39.33
N ALA A 143 -50.24 -15.18 -39.21
CA ALA A 143 -50.80 -13.87 -39.54
C ALA A 143 -51.18 -13.77 -41.03
N LYS A 144 -50.30 -14.23 -41.94
CA LYS A 144 -50.58 -14.29 -43.38
C LYS A 144 -51.77 -15.20 -43.73
N ARG A 145 -51.93 -16.34 -43.03
CA ARG A 145 -53.08 -17.24 -43.22
C ARG A 145 -54.40 -16.59 -42.77
N LYS A 146 -54.39 -15.87 -41.65
CA LYS A 146 -55.56 -15.12 -41.18
C LYS A 146 -55.93 -13.95 -42.10
N GLU A 147 -54.94 -13.27 -42.71
CA GLU A 147 -55.16 -12.22 -43.71
C GLU A 147 -55.75 -12.78 -45.02
N SER A 148 -55.41 -14.02 -45.41
CA SER A 148 -56.03 -14.68 -46.56
C SER A 148 -57.46 -15.18 -46.29
N GLU A 149 -57.78 -15.55 -45.04
CA GLU A 149 -59.13 -15.98 -44.64
C GLU A 149 -60.10 -14.80 -44.47
N ASN A 150 -59.61 -13.60 -44.13
CA ASN A 150 -60.41 -12.38 -44.01
C ASN A 150 -60.67 -11.64 -45.35
N ASN A 151 -60.14 -12.13 -46.48
CA ASN A 151 -60.27 -11.52 -47.81
C ASN A 151 -61.17 -12.34 -48.77
N VAL A 152 -62.02 -13.22 -48.23
CA VAL A 152 -63.11 -13.92 -48.94
C VAL A 152 -64.43 -13.51 -48.29
#